data_AF-A0A3P8TAK3-F1
#
_entry.id   AF-A0A3P8TAK3-F1
#
_cell.length_a   1.000
_cell.length_b   1.000
_cell.length_c   1.000
_cell.angle_alpha   90.00
_cell.angle_beta   90.00
_cell.angle_gamma   90.00
#
_symmetry.space_group_name_H-M   'P 1'
#
loop_
_entity.id
_entity.type
_entity.pdbx_description
1 polymer ?
#
loop_
_entity_poly.entity_id
_entity_poly.type
_entity_poly.pdbx_seq_one_letter_code
_entity_poly.pdbx_strand_id
1 'polypeptide(L)'
;MPILSNLTTVVLLLIAHCGSWTGANRLGPFKVCPSCRDPLGAGRPPRDHNAAGSTSVLASGEPCGVYTLSCAKGLRCVPPPREHSPLQALLQGRGICAKHSRTSPTERPHPTGPHPSHSGDIEKAPCRKLLNSVLRGLELTIFQSDRDIYIPNCDTRGFYRKKQCRSSKGMQRGHCWCVDELGTPVPSRATEDGTLPCDGE
;
A
#
# COMPACT_ATOMS: atom_id res chain seq x y z
N MET A 1 73.88 16.26 -6.89
CA MET A 1 72.67 15.47 -7.22
C MET A 1 71.73 15.43 -6.02
N PRO A 2 70.97 16.50 -5.74
CA PRO A 2 70.11 16.60 -4.54
C PRO A 2 68.67 16.10 -4.74
N ILE A 3 68.28 15.75 -5.98
CA ILE A 3 66.87 15.57 -6.34
C ILE A 3 66.34 14.16 -5.96
N LEU A 4 67.20 13.13 -5.93
CA LEU A 4 66.79 11.77 -5.52
C LEU A 4 66.58 11.61 -4.01
N SER A 5 67.27 12.39 -3.17
CA SER A 5 67.09 12.35 -1.70
C SER A 5 65.74 12.95 -1.26
N ASN A 6 65.19 13.86 -2.06
CA ASN A 6 63.89 14.47 -1.83
C ASN A 6 62.72 13.54 -2.20
N LEU A 7 62.90 12.65 -3.19
CA LEU A 7 61.87 11.67 -3.54
C LEU A 7 61.76 10.55 -2.49
N THR A 8 62.87 10.07 -1.94
CA THR A 8 62.83 9.03 -0.88
C THR A 8 62.24 9.56 0.42
N THR A 9 62.50 10.82 0.78
CA THR A 9 61.87 11.49 1.93
C THR A 9 60.38 11.76 1.72
N VAL A 10 59.95 12.18 0.53
CA VAL A 10 58.52 12.35 0.21
C VAL A 10 57.78 11.01 0.21
N VAL A 11 58.38 9.94 -0.33
CA VAL A 11 57.78 8.59 -0.30
C VAL A 11 57.68 8.07 1.13
N LEU A 12 58.69 8.22 1.97
CA LEU A 12 58.63 7.83 3.39
C LEU A 12 57.58 8.64 4.18
N LEU A 13 57.39 9.93 3.89
CA LEU A 13 56.33 10.75 4.47
C LEU A 13 54.93 10.29 4.05
N LEU A 14 54.75 9.92 2.77
CA LEU A 14 53.47 9.40 2.27
C LEU A 14 53.10 8.04 2.88
N ILE A 15 54.07 7.16 3.11
CA ILE A 15 53.83 5.85 3.75
C ILE A 15 53.53 6.03 5.25
N ALA A 16 54.16 6.99 5.93
CA ALA A 16 53.88 7.32 7.32
C ALA A 16 52.48 7.96 7.53
N HIS A 17 51.92 8.62 6.51
CA HIS A 17 50.57 9.22 6.55
C HIS A 17 49.45 8.24 6.15
N CYS A 18 49.78 7.02 5.71
CA CYS A 18 48.81 5.92 5.57
C CYS A 18 48.80 4.95 6.77
N GLY A 19 49.63 5.17 7.79
CA GLY A 19 49.94 4.20 8.84
C GLY A 19 49.22 4.33 10.19
N SER A 20 48.20 5.19 10.34
CA SER A 20 47.43 5.26 11.59
C SER A 20 46.01 5.81 11.41
N TRP A 21 45.12 4.95 10.92
CA TRP A 21 43.73 4.89 11.39
C TRP A 21 43.35 3.43 11.62
N THR A 22 43.82 2.87 12.73
CA THR A 22 43.02 1.90 13.50
C THR A 22 41.93 2.70 14.22
N GLY A 23 40.84 2.95 13.51
CA GLY A 23 39.73 3.77 14.01
C GLY A 23 38.43 3.40 13.32
N ALA A 24 37.73 2.44 13.91
CA ALA A 24 36.28 2.24 13.83
C ALA A 24 35.55 2.67 12.54
N ASN A 25 35.42 1.74 11.58
CA ASN A 25 34.26 1.74 10.69
C ASN A 25 33.02 1.26 11.47
N ARG A 26 32.48 2.14 12.33
CA ARG A 26 31.06 2.16 12.72
C ARG A 26 30.57 3.59 12.54
N LEU A 27 30.08 3.91 11.34
CA LEU A 27 29.18 5.04 11.17
C LEU A 27 27.86 4.72 11.90
N GLY A 28 27.72 5.24 13.12
CA GLY A 28 26.48 5.87 13.57
C GLY A 28 26.65 7.39 13.47
N PRO A 29 25.58 8.20 13.37
CA PRO A 29 24.32 7.99 14.06
C PRO A 29 23.08 8.08 13.15
N PHE A 30 22.12 7.20 13.41
CA PHE A 30 20.74 7.38 12.98
C PHE A 30 20.19 8.67 13.60
N LYS A 31 19.59 9.53 12.77
CA LYS A 31 18.66 10.57 13.25
C LYS A 31 17.50 9.86 13.96
N VAL A 32 17.61 9.75 15.27
CA VAL A 32 16.49 9.40 16.15
C VAL A 32 15.57 10.63 16.20
N CYS A 33 14.31 10.46 15.81
CA CYS A 33 13.28 11.48 16.00
C CYS A 33 13.14 11.76 17.51
N PRO A 34 13.34 13.00 17.98
CA PRO A 34 13.38 13.31 19.41
C PRO A 34 11.99 13.35 20.10
N SER A 35 10.94 12.79 19.49
CA SER A 35 9.56 12.95 19.97
C SER A 35 8.87 11.66 20.43
N CYS A 36 9.58 10.54 20.55
CA CYS A 36 9.00 9.34 21.15
C CYS A 36 9.62 9.14 22.53
N ARG A 37 9.08 9.87 23.51
CA ARG A 37 9.35 9.65 24.93
C ARG A 37 8.25 8.72 25.45
N ASP A 38 8.48 7.41 25.39
CA ASP A 38 7.63 6.45 26.09
C ASP A 38 7.97 6.46 27.59
N PRO A 39 6.99 6.69 28.48
CA PRO A 39 7.18 6.49 29.90
C PRO A 39 7.12 4.98 30.21
N LEU A 40 8.21 4.49 30.80
CA LEU A 40 8.23 3.37 31.76
C LEU A 40 7.86 1.97 31.23
N GLY A 41 8.90 1.19 30.93
CA GLY A 41 9.14 -0.04 31.70
C GLY A 41 8.68 -1.37 31.09
N ALA A 42 9.54 -1.97 30.25
CA ALA A 42 9.95 -3.38 30.34
C ALA A 42 11.04 -3.65 29.30
N GLY A 43 12.26 -3.93 29.76
CA GLY A 43 13.44 -4.06 28.91
C GLY A 43 13.39 -5.20 27.91
N ARG A 44 13.97 -4.97 26.72
CA ARG A 44 14.47 -6.03 25.82
C ARG A 44 15.94 -5.75 25.50
N PRO A 45 16.82 -6.78 25.47
CA PRO A 45 18.22 -6.58 25.14
C PRO A 45 18.40 -6.26 23.64
N PRO A 46 19.53 -5.64 23.25
CA PRO A 46 19.85 -5.33 21.86
C PRO A 46 19.90 -6.61 21.02
N ARG A 47 19.29 -6.58 19.83
CA ARG A 47 19.33 -7.70 18.88
C ARG A 47 20.68 -7.72 18.16
N ASP A 48 21.48 -8.74 18.45
CA ASP A 48 22.56 -9.16 17.56
C ASP A 48 21.97 -9.75 16.26
N HIS A 49 22.60 -9.40 15.14
CA HIS A 49 22.31 -9.92 13.81
C HIS A 49 22.69 -11.40 13.70
N ASN A 50 21.82 -12.29 14.17
CA ASN A 50 21.65 -13.64 13.65
C ASN A 50 20.38 -14.26 14.24
N ALA A 51 19.21 -13.85 13.75
CA ALA A 51 17.96 -14.52 14.08
C ALA A 51 17.62 -15.48 12.92
N ALA A 52 17.95 -16.75 13.09
CA ALA A 52 17.19 -17.83 12.47
C ALA A 52 15.74 -17.68 12.94
N GLY A 53 14.96 -16.92 12.18
CA GLY A 53 13.61 -16.52 12.56
C GLY A 53 12.70 -17.73 12.53
N SER A 54 12.43 -18.31 13.71
CA SER A 54 11.18 -19.04 13.92
C SER A 54 10.05 -18.11 13.51
N THR A 55 9.48 -18.35 12.33
CA THR A 55 8.26 -17.70 11.88
C THR A 55 7.13 -18.35 12.64
N SER A 56 6.94 -17.93 13.88
CA SER A 56 5.76 -18.28 14.66
C SER A 56 4.53 -17.84 13.87
N VAL A 57 3.78 -18.80 13.36
CA VAL A 57 2.50 -18.57 12.68
C VAL A 57 1.36 -18.74 13.68
N LEU A 58 0.29 -17.97 13.51
CA LEU A 58 -0.87 -18.04 14.41
C LEU A 58 -1.76 -19.24 14.06
N ALA A 59 -2.12 -20.04 15.05
CA ALA A 59 -3.04 -21.15 14.94
C ALA A 59 -4.50 -20.68 14.80
N SER A 60 -5.39 -21.62 14.50
CA SER A 60 -6.83 -21.34 14.39
C SER A 60 -7.38 -20.83 15.73
N GLY A 61 -8.16 -19.74 15.69
CA GLY A 61 -8.76 -19.11 16.86
C GLY A 61 -7.87 -18.06 17.53
N GLU A 62 -6.60 -17.94 17.17
CA GLU A 62 -5.70 -16.95 17.77
C GLU A 62 -6.00 -15.52 17.29
N PRO A 63 -5.79 -14.51 18.16
CA PRO A 63 -6.00 -13.11 17.83
C PRO A 63 -5.00 -12.66 16.77
N CYS A 64 -5.50 -11.96 15.75
CA CYS A 64 -4.72 -11.52 14.62
C CYS A 64 -5.17 -10.13 14.13
N GLY A 65 -4.32 -9.50 13.34
CA GLY A 65 -4.56 -8.22 12.73
C GLY A 65 -3.60 -7.93 11.58
N VAL A 66 -3.68 -6.72 11.07
CA VAL A 66 -2.84 -6.27 9.94
C VAL A 66 -1.35 -6.26 10.32
N TYR A 67 -1.03 -5.93 11.58
CA TYR A 67 0.34 -5.81 12.08
C TYR A 67 0.75 -6.97 13.00
N THR A 68 -0.04 -8.04 13.07
CA THR A 68 0.31 -9.23 13.85
C THR A 68 1.07 -10.24 12.99
N LEU A 69 1.50 -11.32 13.62
CA LEU A 69 1.98 -12.51 12.91
C LEU A 69 0.90 -13.03 11.96
N SER A 70 1.33 -13.67 10.88
CA SER A 70 0.43 -14.27 9.89
C SER A 70 -0.23 -15.52 10.45
N CYS A 71 -1.49 -15.74 10.10
CA CYS A 71 -2.15 -17.01 10.37
C CYS A 71 -1.45 -18.16 9.63
N ALA A 72 -1.51 -19.35 10.22
CA ALA A 72 -1.00 -20.57 9.62
C ALA A 72 -1.65 -20.85 8.26
N LYS A 73 -0.98 -21.68 7.46
CA LYS A 73 -1.40 -22.00 6.10
C LYS A 73 -2.88 -22.48 6.06
N GLY A 74 -3.67 -21.88 5.19
CA GLY A 74 -5.11 -22.20 5.03
C GLY A 74 -6.05 -21.43 5.98
N LEU A 75 -5.50 -20.59 6.85
CA LEU A 75 -6.25 -19.68 7.70
C LEU A 75 -6.16 -18.25 7.14
N ARG A 76 -7.17 -17.43 7.43
CA ARG A 76 -7.15 -15.99 7.19
C ARG A 76 -7.54 -15.25 8.46
N CYS A 77 -6.99 -14.05 8.62
CA CYS A 77 -7.42 -13.17 9.69
C CYS A 77 -8.79 -12.58 9.35
N VAL A 78 -9.81 -12.91 10.16
CA VAL A 78 -11.17 -12.41 9.97
C VAL A 78 -11.57 -11.51 11.14
N PRO A 79 -12.28 -10.41 10.88
CA PRO A 79 -12.81 -9.57 11.95
C PRO A 79 -13.91 -10.31 12.73
N PRO A 80 -14.17 -9.93 14.00
CA PRO A 80 -15.26 -10.50 14.77
C PRO A 80 -16.63 -10.35 14.07
N PRO A 81 -17.52 -11.35 14.19
CA PRO A 81 -18.86 -11.25 13.63
C PRO A 81 -19.64 -10.11 14.30
N ARG A 82 -20.32 -9.28 13.50
CA ARG A 82 -21.10 -8.09 13.92
C ARG A 82 -20.30 -6.86 14.37
N GLU A 83 -19.01 -6.76 14.02
CA GLU A 83 -18.28 -5.51 14.23
C GLU A 83 -18.74 -4.43 13.24
N HIS A 84 -19.11 -3.24 13.73
CA HIS A 84 -19.49 -2.10 12.90
C HIS A 84 -18.31 -1.52 12.09
N SER A 85 -17.08 -1.81 12.50
CA SER A 85 -15.85 -1.32 11.84
C SER A 85 -14.84 -2.47 11.64
N PRO A 86 -15.10 -3.39 10.68
CA PRO A 86 -14.27 -4.58 10.48
C PRO A 86 -12.80 -4.28 10.22
N LEU A 87 -12.50 -3.22 9.44
CA LEU A 87 -11.12 -2.80 9.17
C LEU A 87 -10.41 -2.29 10.43
N GLN A 88 -11.12 -1.51 11.25
CA GLN A 88 -10.57 -0.99 12.50
C GLN A 88 -10.24 -2.13 13.48
N ALA A 89 -11.12 -3.14 13.58
CA ALA A 89 -10.85 -4.34 14.38
C ALA A 89 -9.57 -5.06 13.95
N LEU A 90 -9.36 -5.25 12.64
CA LEU A 90 -8.15 -5.89 12.13
C LEU A 90 -6.89 -5.04 12.36
N LEU A 91 -6.96 -3.73 12.18
CA LEU A 91 -5.84 -2.83 12.47
C LEU A 91 -5.42 -2.89 13.95
N GLN A 92 -6.39 -3.08 14.84
CA GLN A 92 -6.18 -3.20 16.29
C GLN A 92 -5.82 -4.62 16.75
N GLY A 93 -5.70 -5.61 15.86
CA GLY A 93 -5.37 -6.99 16.25
C GLY A 93 -6.52 -7.78 16.88
N ARG A 94 -7.77 -7.31 16.70
CA ARG A 94 -8.98 -7.94 17.25
C ARG A 94 -9.60 -9.01 16.33
N GLY A 95 -8.97 -9.30 15.20
CA GLY A 95 -9.38 -10.40 14.33
C GLY A 95 -9.04 -11.75 14.93
N ILE A 96 -9.52 -12.82 14.30
CA ILE A 96 -9.18 -14.19 14.66
C ILE A 96 -8.73 -14.97 13.42
N CYS A 97 -7.77 -15.89 13.59
CA CYS A 97 -7.36 -16.79 12.52
C CYS A 97 -8.42 -17.87 12.31
N ALA A 98 -9.17 -17.80 11.22
CA ALA A 98 -10.22 -18.77 10.89
C ALA A 98 -9.93 -19.47 9.57
N LYS A 99 -10.44 -20.69 9.40
CA LYS A 99 -10.35 -21.41 8.12
C LYS A 99 -10.89 -20.52 7.01
N HIS A 100 -10.13 -20.47 5.92
CA HIS A 100 -10.62 -19.88 4.68
C HIS A 100 -11.66 -20.83 4.08
N SER A 101 -12.88 -20.83 4.64
CA SER A 101 -14.01 -21.36 3.92
C SER A 101 -14.17 -20.48 2.70
N ARG A 102 -14.12 -21.09 1.50
CA ARG A 102 -14.77 -20.54 0.31
C ARG A 102 -16.30 -20.56 0.52
N THR A 103 -16.77 -20.12 1.68
CA THR A 103 -18.13 -19.64 1.85
C THR A 103 -18.16 -18.35 1.05
N SER A 104 -18.88 -18.43 -0.07
CA SER A 104 -19.50 -17.37 -0.85
C SER A 104 -19.16 -15.94 -0.42
N PRO A 105 -18.77 -15.05 -1.36
CA PRO A 105 -18.61 -13.63 -1.08
C PRO A 105 -19.76 -13.14 -0.21
N THR A 106 -19.41 -12.47 0.89
CA THR A 106 -20.27 -11.62 1.73
C THR A 106 -21.74 -11.70 1.35
N GLU A 107 -22.58 -12.25 2.23
CA GLU A 107 -24.02 -12.07 2.13
C GLU A 107 -24.29 -10.56 2.03
N ARG A 108 -24.42 -10.14 0.79
CA ARG A 108 -24.90 -8.83 0.37
C ARG A 108 -26.30 -8.77 1.00
N PRO A 109 -26.69 -7.68 1.68
CA PRO A 109 -28.04 -7.57 2.22
C PRO A 109 -29.02 -8.01 1.12
N HIS A 110 -29.76 -9.09 1.37
CA HIS A 110 -30.80 -9.54 0.47
C HIS A 110 -31.78 -8.37 0.31
N PRO A 111 -31.97 -7.79 -0.88
CA PRO A 111 -33.17 -7.04 -1.13
C PRO A 111 -34.30 -8.08 -1.17
N THR A 112 -35.20 -8.02 -0.20
CA THR A 112 -36.45 -8.77 -0.21
C THR A 112 -37.25 -8.32 -1.43
N GLY A 113 -37.08 -9.01 -2.56
CA GLY A 113 -37.77 -8.70 -3.81
C GLY A 113 -37.54 -9.79 -4.86
N PRO A 114 -38.53 -10.09 -5.72
CA PRO A 114 -38.37 -11.08 -6.78
C PRO A 114 -37.26 -10.61 -7.72
N HIS A 115 -36.15 -11.35 -7.79
CA HIS A 115 -35.07 -11.06 -8.72
C HIS A 115 -35.44 -11.67 -10.07
N PRO A 116 -35.68 -10.89 -11.15
CA PRO A 116 -35.61 -11.44 -12.48
C PRO A 116 -34.14 -11.80 -12.72
N SER A 117 -33.89 -13.02 -13.20
CA SER A 117 -32.61 -13.40 -13.78
C SER A 117 -32.36 -12.59 -15.04
N HIS A 118 -31.92 -11.33 -14.92
CA HIS A 118 -31.46 -10.55 -16.06
C HIS A 118 -29.96 -10.74 -16.23
N SER A 119 -29.59 -11.95 -16.66
CA SER A 119 -28.22 -12.32 -17.03
C SER A 119 -27.62 -11.43 -18.12
N GLY A 120 -28.45 -10.63 -18.81
CA GLY A 120 -28.02 -9.70 -19.85
C GLY A 120 -27.52 -8.33 -19.37
N ASP A 121 -27.73 -7.93 -18.11
CA ASP A 121 -27.33 -6.57 -17.64
C ASP A 121 -25.87 -6.53 -17.12
N ILE A 122 -25.42 -7.60 -16.47
CA ILE A 122 -24.01 -7.73 -16.00
C ILE A 122 -23.04 -7.85 -17.19
N GLU A 123 -23.49 -8.41 -18.31
CA GLU A 123 -22.74 -8.41 -19.57
C GLU A 123 -22.57 -7.01 -20.16
N LYS A 124 -23.38 -6.03 -19.73
CA LYS A 124 -23.39 -4.67 -20.25
C LYS A 124 -22.79 -3.63 -19.31
N ALA A 125 -22.07 -4.03 -18.26
CA ALA A 125 -21.38 -3.13 -17.33
C ALA A 125 -19.93 -2.83 -17.77
N PRO A 126 -19.68 -1.86 -18.70
CA PRO A 126 -18.37 -1.66 -19.32
C PRO A 126 -17.30 -1.20 -18.33
N CYS A 127 -17.68 -0.40 -17.32
CA CYS A 127 -16.73 0.11 -16.33
C CYS A 127 -16.15 -1.02 -15.49
N ARG A 128 -16.99 -1.92 -14.97
CA ARG A 128 -16.52 -3.03 -14.13
C ARG A 128 -15.61 -3.99 -14.91
N LYS A 129 -15.91 -4.22 -16.19
CA LYS A 129 -15.06 -5.02 -17.09
C LYS A 129 -13.68 -4.38 -17.24
N LEU A 130 -13.63 -3.07 -17.55
CA LEU A 130 -12.37 -2.34 -17.66
C LEU A 130 -11.61 -2.32 -16.33
N LEU A 131 -12.29 -2.04 -15.22
CA LEU A 131 -11.69 -2.00 -13.88
C LEU A 131 -10.97 -3.31 -13.55
N ASN A 132 -11.63 -4.45 -13.76
CA ASN A 132 -11.02 -5.75 -13.51
C ASN A 132 -9.80 -6.01 -14.40
N SER A 133 -9.84 -5.56 -15.66
CA SER A 133 -8.69 -5.65 -16.57
C SER A 133 -7.53 -4.80 -16.09
N VAL A 134 -7.78 -3.54 -15.72
CA VAL A 134 -6.77 -2.62 -15.18
C VAL A 134 -6.14 -3.22 -13.93
N LEU A 135 -6.94 -3.64 -12.95
CA LEU A 135 -6.45 -4.19 -11.68
C LEU A 135 -5.58 -5.44 -11.86
N ARG A 136 -5.85 -6.27 -12.87
CA ARG A 136 -5.01 -7.43 -13.18
C ARG A 136 -3.70 -7.06 -13.89
N GLY A 137 -3.70 -5.98 -14.66
CA GLY A 137 -2.54 -5.46 -15.39
C GLY A 137 -1.65 -4.52 -14.56
N LEU A 138 -2.11 -4.09 -13.38
CA LEU A 138 -1.28 -3.32 -12.46
C LEU A 138 -0.23 -4.25 -11.84
N GLU A 139 0.98 -4.23 -12.39
CA GLU A 139 2.14 -4.84 -11.79
C GLU A 139 2.64 -3.99 -10.60
N LEU A 140 3.20 -4.63 -9.56
CA LEU A 140 3.73 -3.93 -8.38
C LEU A 140 4.89 -2.97 -8.70
N THR A 141 5.44 -3.04 -9.91
CA THR A 141 6.49 -2.15 -10.45
C THR A 141 5.95 -0.77 -10.87
N ILE A 142 4.64 -0.61 -11.08
CA ILE A 142 4.07 0.68 -11.51
C ILE A 142 4.11 1.73 -10.38
N PHE A 143 4.12 1.30 -9.11
CA PHE A 143 4.32 2.19 -7.95
C PHE A 143 5.71 2.85 -7.90
N GLN A 144 6.67 2.37 -8.72
CA GLN A 144 8.01 2.93 -8.83
C GLN A 144 8.20 3.81 -10.08
N SER A 145 7.15 4.01 -10.90
CA SER A 145 7.22 4.79 -12.13
C SER A 145 6.42 6.10 -12.06
N ASP A 146 6.90 7.18 -12.70
CA ASP A 146 6.22 8.50 -12.81
C ASP A 146 4.98 8.50 -13.73
N ARG A 147 4.45 7.31 -14.07
CA ARG A 147 3.31 7.16 -14.97
C ARG A 147 2.01 7.35 -14.20
N ASP A 148 1.12 8.18 -14.74
CA ASP A 148 -0.25 8.32 -14.24
C ASP A 148 -1.06 7.08 -14.58
N ILE A 149 -1.41 6.34 -13.52
CA ILE A 149 -2.34 5.23 -13.60
C ILE A 149 -3.77 5.77 -13.64
N TYR A 150 -4.58 5.27 -14.56
CA TYR A 150 -6.01 5.50 -14.57
C TYR A 150 -6.76 4.28 -14.01
N ILE A 151 -7.49 4.48 -12.92
CA ILE A 151 -8.39 3.48 -12.34
C ILE A 151 -9.82 3.98 -12.54
N PRO A 152 -10.65 3.31 -13.36
CA PRO A 152 -11.99 3.80 -13.66
C PRO A 152 -12.91 3.73 -12.43
N ASN A 153 -13.64 4.80 -12.17
CA ASN A 153 -14.58 4.93 -11.07
C ASN A 153 -15.96 4.42 -11.48
N CYS A 154 -16.36 3.27 -10.94
CA CYS A 154 -17.62 2.62 -11.30
C CYS A 154 -18.71 2.83 -10.22
N ASP A 155 -19.97 2.80 -10.64
CA ASP A 155 -21.11 2.72 -9.73
C ASP A 155 -21.31 1.28 -9.19
N THR A 156 -22.37 1.07 -8.39
CA THR A 156 -22.71 -0.24 -7.82
C THR A 156 -23.22 -1.24 -8.86
N ARG A 157 -23.77 -0.75 -9.98
CA ARG A 157 -24.24 -1.56 -11.12
C ARG A 157 -23.11 -1.96 -12.07
N GLY A 158 -21.96 -1.28 -11.98
CA GLY A 158 -20.76 -1.53 -12.80
C GLY A 158 -20.63 -0.64 -14.05
N PHE A 159 -21.41 0.45 -14.12
CA PHE A 159 -21.30 1.51 -15.13
C PHE A 159 -20.36 2.62 -14.65
N TYR A 160 -19.97 3.54 -15.54
CA TYR A 160 -19.09 4.64 -15.17
C TYR A 160 -19.84 5.67 -14.32
N ARG A 161 -19.20 6.15 -13.24
CA ARG A 161 -19.67 7.36 -12.57
C ARG A 161 -19.44 8.58 -13.46
N LYS A 162 -20.34 9.57 -13.38
CA LYS A 162 -20.27 10.79 -14.19
C LYS A 162 -18.93 11.53 -14.09
N LYS A 163 -18.23 11.48 -12.96
CA LYS A 163 -16.89 12.08 -12.78
C LYS A 163 -15.79 11.01 -12.75
N GLN A 164 -14.82 11.12 -13.65
CA GLN A 164 -13.61 10.31 -13.71
C GLN A 164 -12.38 11.16 -13.42
N CYS A 165 -11.34 10.56 -12.83
CA CYS A 165 -10.10 11.26 -12.50
C CYS A 165 -8.89 10.35 -12.73
N ARG A 166 -7.75 10.94 -13.09
CA ARG A 166 -6.46 10.24 -13.03
C ARG A 166 -5.95 10.15 -11.60
N SER A 167 -5.06 9.19 -11.36
CA SER A 167 -4.33 9.11 -10.09
C SER A 167 -3.47 10.37 -9.88
N SER A 168 -3.35 10.79 -8.63
CA SER A 168 -2.45 11.89 -8.25
C SER A 168 -0.98 11.53 -8.55
N LYS A 169 -0.18 12.55 -8.86
CA LYS A 169 1.29 12.44 -9.00
C LYS A 169 1.95 13.27 -7.91
N GLY A 170 2.50 12.62 -6.89
CA GLY A 170 3.06 13.30 -5.72
C GLY A 170 2.01 14.21 -5.05
N MET A 171 2.28 15.52 -5.00
CA MET A 171 1.39 16.53 -4.41
C MET A 171 0.35 17.09 -5.39
N GLN A 172 0.41 16.73 -6.67
CA GLN A 172 -0.54 17.23 -7.67
C GLN A 172 -1.74 16.30 -7.80
N ARG A 173 -2.94 16.86 -7.58
CA ARG A 173 -4.21 16.16 -7.82
C ARG A 173 -4.32 15.78 -9.30
N GLY A 174 -4.71 14.55 -9.58
CA GLY A 174 -4.96 14.12 -10.96
C GLY A 174 -6.09 14.91 -11.61
N HIS A 175 -5.98 15.13 -12.93
CA HIS A 175 -7.04 15.80 -13.68
C HIS A 175 -8.32 14.96 -13.70
N CYS A 176 -9.47 15.61 -13.66
CA CYS A 176 -10.78 14.99 -13.74
C CYS A 176 -11.54 15.44 -14.98
N TRP A 177 -12.47 14.61 -15.46
CA TRP A 177 -13.36 14.89 -16.58
C TRP A 177 -14.72 14.26 -16.34
N CYS A 178 -15.72 14.68 -17.10
CA CYS A 178 -17.06 14.11 -17.03
C CYS A 178 -17.28 13.06 -18.14
N VAL A 179 -18.03 12.01 -17.84
CA VAL A 179 -18.42 10.94 -18.77
C VAL A 179 -19.90 10.57 -18.63
N ASP A 180 -20.47 9.93 -19.64
CA ASP A 180 -21.76 9.24 -19.56
C ASP A 180 -21.65 7.87 -18.85
N GLU A 181 -22.76 7.13 -18.73
CA GLU A 181 -22.79 5.80 -18.09
C GLU A 181 -21.91 4.75 -18.81
N LEU A 182 -21.60 4.94 -20.10
CA LEU A 182 -20.77 4.06 -20.92
C LEU A 182 -19.29 4.45 -20.91
N GLY A 183 -18.95 5.61 -20.33
CA GLY A 183 -17.58 6.11 -20.21
C GLY A 183 -17.19 7.10 -21.31
N THR A 184 -18.13 7.51 -22.16
CA THR A 184 -17.88 8.51 -23.22
C THR A 184 -17.71 9.89 -22.59
N PRO A 185 -16.64 10.65 -22.90
CA PRO A 185 -16.45 11.99 -22.38
C PRO A 185 -17.60 12.93 -22.77
N VAL A 186 -18.13 13.68 -21.80
CA VAL A 186 -19.16 14.71 -22.04
C VAL A 186 -18.59 16.10 -21.80
N PRO A 187 -19.03 17.12 -22.57
CA PRO A 187 -18.61 18.50 -22.33
C PRO A 187 -19.03 18.96 -20.94
N SER A 188 -18.08 19.41 -20.13
CA SER A 188 -18.35 20.03 -18.83
C SER A 188 -18.28 21.55 -18.96
N ARG A 189 -19.29 22.26 -18.46
CA ARG A 189 -19.16 23.71 -18.21
C ARG A 189 -18.20 23.88 -17.04
N ALA A 190 -17.02 24.44 -17.30
CA ALA A 190 -16.08 24.77 -16.24
C ALA A 190 -16.66 25.93 -15.42
N THR A 191 -17.00 25.68 -14.16
CA THR A 191 -17.23 26.74 -13.17
C THR A 191 -15.90 27.29 -12.69
N GLU A 192 -15.80 28.60 -12.46
CA GLU A 192 -14.55 29.31 -12.13
C GLU A 192 -13.80 28.75 -10.91
N ASP A 193 -14.48 28.02 -10.03
CA ASP A 193 -13.92 27.42 -8.81
C ASP A 193 -13.20 26.06 -9.01
N GLY A 194 -13.02 25.60 -10.25
CA GLY A 194 -12.32 24.33 -10.55
C GLY A 194 -13.08 23.07 -10.09
N THR A 195 -14.28 23.23 -9.54
CA THR A 195 -15.23 22.14 -9.34
C THR A 195 -15.84 21.81 -10.70
N LEU A 196 -15.76 20.57 -11.15
CA LEU A 196 -16.46 20.09 -12.35
C LEU A 196 -17.86 19.60 -11.91
N PRO A 197 -18.94 20.36 -12.18
CA PRO A 197 -20.29 19.86 -11.96
C PRO A 197 -20.57 18.84 -13.05
N CYS A 198 -20.25 17.58 -12.79
CA CYS A 198 -20.67 16.46 -13.65
C CYS A 198 -22.14 16.08 -13.42
N ASP A 199 -22.93 16.98 -12.83
CA ASP A 199 -24.36 16.80 -12.64
C ASP A 199 -25.06 17.07 -13.97
N GLY A 200 -25.23 15.99 -14.75
CA GLY A 200 -26.24 15.98 -15.81
C GLY A 200 -27.61 16.13 -15.18
N GLU A 201 -28.36 17.12 -15.69
CA GLU A 201 -29.80 17.38 -15.49
C GLU A 201 -30.64 16.11 -15.41
#